data_AF-A0A1Q2YZY1-F1
#
_entry.id   AF-A0A1Q2YZY1-F1
#
_cell.length_a   1.000
_cell.length_b   1.000
_cell.length_c   1.000
_cell.angle_alpha   90.00
_cell.angle_beta   90.00
_cell.angle_gamma   90.00
#
_symmetry.space_group_name_H-M   'P 1'
#
loop_
_entity.id
_entity.type
_entity.pdbx_description
1 polymer ?
#
loop_
_entity_poly.entity_id
_entity_poly.type
_entity_poly.pdbx_seq_one_letter_code
_entity_poly.pdbx_strand_id
1 'polypeptide(L)'
;MIKRQAAYYGVSYVCSFQTVQEDGARGVLVEIEVGGSGAHPEGDGLSAFTFGMHNNSNIPAEMIESELPLTIARYGLLPGSGGAGRYRGGLGLVREWRIDAQEAVFTANAERFRFRPYGLAGGEPGSAGRLLLLRGGEMRSLGSKVNNLRLRQGDVIRLETSGGGGFGPAEERVAEARARDRALGYVPG
;
A
#
# COMPACT_ATOMS: atom_id res chain seq x y z
N MET A 1 9.80 -13.44 -28.22
CA MET A 1 9.88 -13.10 -26.78
C MET A 1 8.69 -12.25 -26.40
N ILE A 2 8.03 -12.55 -25.27
CA ILE A 2 6.90 -11.76 -24.76
C ILE A 2 7.45 -10.45 -24.17
N LYS A 3 7.27 -9.32 -24.86
CA LYS A 3 7.64 -7.97 -24.38
C LYS A 3 6.56 -7.37 -23.46
N ARG A 4 5.95 -8.17 -22.59
CA ARG A 4 4.87 -7.72 -21.71
C ARG A 4 5.37 -7.65 -20.27
N GLN A 5 4.91 -6.64 -19.55
CA GLN A 5 5.12 -6.51 -18.11
C GLN A 5 4.12 -7.39 -17.37
N ALA A 6 4.48 -7.88 -16.19
CA ALA A 6 3.56 -8.50 -15.25
C ALA A 6 2.53 -7.48 -14.75
N ALA A 7 1.50 -7.94 -14.05
CA ALA A 7 0.46 -7.04 -13.57
C ALA A 7 0.98 -6.10 -12.48
N TYR A 8 0.63 -4.81 -12.59
CA TYR A 8 0.76 -3.85 -11.50
C TYR A 8 -0.47 -3.87 -10.57
N TYR A 9 -0.42 -3.08 -9.49
CA TYR A 9 -1.50 -2.92 -8.50
C TYR A 9 -2.86 -2.51 -9.12
N GLY A 10 -2.87 -1.88 -10.29
CA GLY A 10 -4.05 -1.71 -11.14
C GLY A 10 -4.96 -0.53 -10.85
N VAL A 11 -5.12 -0.11 -9.59
CA VAL A 11 -6.00 1.01 -9.22
C VAL A 11 -5.56 1.62 -7.89
N SER A 12 -5.65 2.94 -7.77
CA SER A 12 -5.30 3.66 -6.55
C SER A 12 -6.20 3.28 -5.39
N TYR A 13 -5.62 3.32 -4.19
CA TYR A 13 -6.31 3.12 -2.93
C TYR A 13 -6.76 4.48 -2.43
N VAL A 14 -8.04 4.79 -2.57
CA VAL A 14 -8.58 6.09 -2.15
C VAL A 14 -9.23 5.93 -0.79
N CYS A 15 -8.83 6.76 0.17
CA CYS A 15 -9.45 6.83 1.47
C CYS A 15 -9.70 8.26 1.89
N SER A 16 -10.71 8.47 2.71
CA SER A 16 -11.00 9.76 3.30
C SER A 16 -11.25 9.67 4.79
N PHE A 17 -10.79 10.69 5.49
CA PHE A 17 -11.02 10.90 6.91
C PHE A 17 -11.77 12.21 7.06
N GLN A 18 -12.88 12.18 7.78
CA GLN A 18 -13.57 13.37 8.25
C GLN A 18 -13.37 13.44 9.76
N THR A 19 -12.74 14.50 10.26
CA THR A 19 -12.42 14.65 11.69
C THR A 19 -13.24 15.79 12.29
N VAL A 20 -13.60 15.64 13.56
CA VAL A 20 -14.21 16.70 14.36
C VAL A 20 -13.30 16.99 15.54
N GLN A 21 -12.84 18.23 15.65
CA GLN A 21 -11.97 18.72 16.73
C GLN A 21 -12.80 19.12 17.96
N GLU A 22 -12.14 19.34 19.11
CA GLU A 22 -12.80 19.71 20.37
C GLU A 22 -13.55 21.05 20.31
N ASP A 23 -13.06 22.00 19.52
CA ASP A 23 -13.70 23.30 19.27
C ASP A 23 -14.85 23.22 18.23
N GLY A 24 -15.14 22.02 17.71
CA GLY A 24 -16.14 21.75 16.69
C GLY A 24 -15.66 21.95 15.25
N ALA A 25 -14.41 22.35 15.02
CA ALA A 25 -13.84 22.47 13.69
C ALA A 25 -13.81 21.12 12.97
N ARG A 26 -14.03 21.16 11.64
CA ARG A 26 -14.10 19.95 10.81
C ARG A 26 -12.97 19.93 9.79
N GLY A 27 -12.30 18.79 9.71
CA GLY A 27 -11.24 18.53 8.74
C GLY A 27 -11.63 17.42 7.78
N VAL A 28 -11.13 17.48 6.55
CA VAL A 28 -11.26 16.40 5.57
C VAL A 28 -9.89 16.11 4.96
N LEU A 29 -9.42 14.87 5.14
CA LEU A 29 -8.30 14.32 4.38
C LEU A 29 -8.84 13.44 3.27
N VAL A 30 -8.30 13.58 2.06
CA VAL A 30 -8.46 12.61 0.98
C VAL A 30 -7.07 12.14 0.61
N GLU A 31 -6.82 10.85 0.79
CA GLU A 31 -5.55 10.19 0.52
C GLU A 31 -5.67 9.24 -0.66
N ILE A 32 -4.62 9.23 -1.48
CA ILE A 32 -4.53 8.39 -2.68
C ILE A 32 -3.20 7.66 -2.62
N GLU A 33 -3.27 6.38 -2.28
CA GLU A 33 -2.09 5.53 -2.15
C GLU A 33 -1.93 4.61 -3.37
N VAL A 34 -0.67 4.27 -3.65
CA VAL A 34 -0.26 3.46 -4.80
C VAL A 34 0.37 2.14 -4.36
N GLY A 35 0.57 1.22 -5.31
CA GLY A 35 1.25 -0.05 -5.07
C GLY A 35 2.49 -0.24 -5.94
N GLY A 36 2.94 -1.48 -6.06
CA GLY A 36 4.07 -1.82 -6.93
C GLY A 36 3.69 -2.08 -8.39
N SER A 37 4.59 -1.80 -9.33
CA SER A 37 4.43 -2.34 -10.70
C SER A 37 4.81 -3.79 -10.84
N GLY A 38 4.25 -4.43 -11.85
CA GLY A 38 4.78 -5.71 -12.30
C GLY A 38 6.19 -5.57 -12.86
N ALA A 39 6.99 -6.60 -12.64
CA ALA A 39 8.29 -6.76 -13.27
C ALA A 39 8.17 -6.97 -14.78
N HIS A 40 9.26 -6.81 -15.50
CA HIS A 40 9.31 -6.93 -16.95
C HIS A 40 10.53 -7.75 -17.40
N PRO A 41 10.63 -8.14 -18.68
CA PRO A 41 11.73 -8.99 -19.16
C PRO A 41 13.15 -8.43 -18.98
N GLU A 42 13.27 -7.16 -18.60
CA GLU A 42 14.53 -6.43 -18.50
C GLU A 42 14.78 -5.90 -17.07
N GLY A 43 13.87 -6.11 -16.11
CA GLY A 43 14.03 -5.51 -14.79
C GLY A 43 12.91 -5.75 -13.78
N ASP A 44 13.26 -5.49 -12.52
CA ASP A 44 12.33 -5.46 -11.38
C ASP A 44 11.26 -4.38 -11.58
N GLY A 45 10.08 -4.60 -11.00
CA GLY A 45 9.06 -3.56 -10.91
C GLY A 45 9.49 -2.46 -9.92
N LEU A 46 9.00 -1.24 -10.15
CA LEU A 46 9.22 -0.11 -9.26
C LEU A 46 8.28 -0.22 -8.06
N SER A 47 8.86 -0.05 -6.88
CA SER A 47 8.13 -0.05 -5.61
C SER A 47 7.41 1.29 -5.39
N ALA A 48 6.18 1.24 -4.87
CA ALA A 48 5.42 2.43 -4.46
C ALA A 48 5.38 3.55 -5.51
N PHE A 49 5.23 3.17 -6.79
CA PHE A 49 5.36 4.11 -7.90
C PHE A 49 4.01 4.32 -8.59
N THR A 50 3.79 5.55 -9.01
CA THR A 50 2.59 5.90 -9.79
C THR A 50 2.73 5.47 -11.25
N PHE A 51 1.78 4.69 -11.76
CA PHE A 51 1.79 4.25 -13.15
C PHE A 51 0.62 4.84 -13.92
N GLY A 52 0.90 5.30 -15.14
CA GLY A 52 -0.10 5.82 -16.05
C GLY A 52 -0.64 7.18 -15.61
N MET A 53 -1.95 7.24 -15.32
CA MET A 53 -2.69 8.49 -15.12
C MET A 53 -2.61 9.05 -13.69
N HIS A 54 -2.17 8.25 -12.71
CA HIS A 54 -2.20 8.62 -11.29
C HIS A 54 -1.03 9.50 -10.85
N ASN A 55 -0.44 10.37 -11.69
CA ASN A 55 0.80 11.14 -11.42
C ASN A 55 0.68 12.04 -10.16
N ASN A 56 0.65 11.42 -9.00
CA ASN A 56 0.27 11.93 -7.70
C ASN A 56 1.50 11.82 -6.81
N SER A 57 1.88 12.95 -6.21
CA SER A 57 2.78 12.95 -5.07
C SER A 57 1.99 12.58 -3.81
N ASN A 58 2.67 11.97 -2.84
CA ASN A 58 2.08 11.76 -1.52
C ASN A 58 1.85 13.10 -0.83
N ILE A 59 0.89 13.15 0.08
CA ILE A 59 0.75 14.28 1.01
C ILE A 59 1.81 14.09 2.11
N PRO A 60 2.66 15.10 2.38
CA PRO A 60 3.66 15.04 3.45
C PRO A 60 3.02 14.72 4.79
N ALA A 61 3.67 13.87 5.60
CA ALA A 61 3.16 13.48 6.90
C ALA A 61 3.04 14.70 7.82
N GLU A 62 4.02 15.59 7.76
CA GLU A 62 4.10 16.82 8.55
C GLU A 62 2.92 17.76 8.26
N MET A 63 2.48 17.83 7.00
CA MET A 63 1.30 18.62 6.61
C MET A 63 0.01 18.01 7.15
N ILE A 64 -0.11 16.68 7.13
CA ILE A 64 -1.28 16.00 7.69
C ILE A 64 -1.34 16.24 9.20
N GLU A 65 -0.22 16.04 9.90
CA GLU A 65 -0.12 16.15 11.35
C GLU A 65 -0.24 17.59 11.86
N SER A 66 0.13 18.59 11.05
CA SER A 66 -0.02 20.00 11.42
C SER A 66 -1.44 20.54 11.25
N GLU A 67 -2.16 20.05 10.23
CA GLU A 67 -3.48 20.59 9.84
C GLU A 67 -4.65 19.77 10.38
N LEU A 68 -4.42 18.48 10.69
CA LEU A 68 -5.48 17.55 11.06
C LEU A 68 -5.12 16.78 12.34
N PRO A 69 -6.13 16.41 13.15
CA PRO A 69 -5.94 15.59 14.35
C PRO A 69 -5.74 14.11 13.99
N LEU A 70 -4.69 13.84 13.20
CA LEU A 70 -4.27 12.55 12.71
C LEU A 70 -2.75 12.44 12.85
N THR A 71 -2.25 11.30 13.31
CA THR A 71 -0.81 11.00 13.34
C THR A 71 -0.48 9.90 12.33
N ILE A 72 0.58 10.09 11.53
CA ILE A 72 1.12 9.05 10.64
C ILE A 72 2.02 8.12 11.45
N ALA A 73 1.43 7.06 12.01
CA ALA A 73 2.14 6.12 12.86
C ALA A 73 3.17 5.27 12.11
N ARG A 74 2.94 5.05 10.80
CA ARG A 74 3.84 4.29 9.94
C ARG A 74 3.65 4.70 8.49
N TYR A 75 4.76 4.86 7.77
CA TYR A 75 4.77 4.99 6.33
C TYR A 75 6.03 4.37 5.73
N GLY A 76 5.87 3.52 4.72
CA GLY A 76 7.02 2.95 4.03
C GLY A 76 6.67 1.81 3.10
N LEU A 77 7.70 1.20 2.51
CA LEU A 77 7.53 0.00 1.69
C LEU A 77 7.05 -1.18 2.54
N LEU A 78 6.25 -2.05 1.93
CA LEU A 78 5.79 -3.29 2.54
C LEU A 78 6.70 -4.45 2.10
N PRO A 79 7.61 -4.95 2.96
CA PRO A 79 8.53 -6.04 2.59
C PRO A 79 7.78 -7.30 2.19
N GLY A 80 8.28 -8.01 1.17
CA GLY A 80 7.68 -9.25 0.67
C GLY A 80 6.37 -9.09 -0.10
N SER A 81 5.92 -7.86 -0.36
CA SER A 81 4.69 -7.61 -1.12
C SER A 81 4.85 -7.80 -2.64
N GLY A 82 6.07 -7.65 -3.16
CA GLY A 82 6.37 -7.84 -4.58
C GLY A 82 6.44 -9.33 -4.94
N GLY A 83 5.80 -9.72 -6.05
CA GLY A 83 5.82 -11.10 -6.54
C GLY A 83 7.24 -11.55 -6.89
N ALA A 84 7.60 -12.75 -6.46
CA ALA A 84 8.90 -13.32 -6.75
C ALA A 84 9.06 -13.67 -8.23
N GLY A 85 10.30 -13.60 -8.72
CA GLY A 85 10.65 -13.97 -10.09
C GLY A 85 12.12 -13.68 -10.35
N ARG A 86 12.62 -14.05 -11.55
CA ARG A 86 13.93 -13.60 -12.04
C ARG A 86 14.06 -12.11 -11.81
N TYR A 87 12.99 -11.39 -12.15
CA TYR A 87 12.75 -10.02 -11.75
C TYR A 87 11.55 -9.96 -10.79
N ARG A 88 11.73 -9.25 -9.68
CA ARG A 88 10.75 -9.09 -8.61
C ARG A 88 9.77 -8.00 -8.96
N GLY A 89 8.47 -8.22 -8.74
CA GLY A 89 7.49 -7.14 -8.82
C GLY A 89 7.76 -6.05 -7.78
N GLY A 90 7.42 -4.81 -8.07
CA GLY A 90 7.57 -3.69 -7.15
C GLY A 90 6.84 -3.92 -5.82
N LEU A 91 7.36 -3.37 -4.73
CA LEU A 91 6.71 -3.46 -3.43
C LEU A 91 5.52 -2.50 -3.36
N GLY A 92 4.49 -2.90 -2.63
CA GLY A 92 3.45 -2.01 -2.13
C GLY A 92 3.93 -1.18 -0.94
N LEU A 93 2.98 -0.49 -0.31
CA LEU A 93 3.15 0.41 0.81
C LEU A 93 2.42 -0.10 2.03
N VAL A 94 2.90 0.32 3.20
CA VAL A 94 2.16 0.33 4.44
C VAL A 94 2.01 1.79 4.88
N ARG A 95 0.77 2.20 5.20
CA ARG A 95 0.46 3.53 5.73
C ARG A 95 -0.52 3.39 6.89
N GLU A 96 -0.20 3.98 8.03
CA GLU A 96 -1.00 3.93 9.25
C GLU A 96 -1.37 5.34 9.71
N TRP A 97 -2.66 5.58 9.88
CA TRP A 97 -3.21 6.82 10.46
C TRP A 97 -3.80 6.50 11.82
N ARG A 98 -3.21 7.05 12.89
CA ARG A 98 -3.81 7.08 14.21
C ARG A 98 -4.75 8.27 14.30
N ILE A 99 -5.95 8.04 14.81
CA ILE A 99 -6.94 9.08 15.05
C ILE A 99 -6.63 9.76 16.37
N ASP A 100 -6.36 11.06 16.34
CA ASP A 100 -6.17 11.88 17.55
C ASP A 100 -7.42 12.73 17.87
N ALA A 101 -8.35 12.84 16.92
CA ALA A 101 -9.65 13.50 17.07
C ALA A 101 -10.58 12.76 18.05
N GLN A 102 -11.49 13.48 18.70
CA GLN A 102 -12.54 12.88 19.53
C GLN A 102 -13.45 11.98 18.69
N GLU A 103 -13.86 12.46 17.51
CA GLU A 103 -14.64 11.71 16.53
C GLU A 103 -14.03 11.80 15.14
N ALA A 104 -14.01 10.68 14.42
CA ALA A 104 -13.70 10.66 13.00
C ALA A 104 -14.59 9.68 12.23
N VAL A 105 -14.73 9.93 10.94
CA VAL A 105 -15.41 9.05 9.99
C VAL A 105 -14.43 8.67 8.90
N PHE A 106 -14.33 7.37 8.64
CA PHE A 106 -13.47 6.82 7.61
C PHE A 106 -14.29 6.15 6.51
N THR A 107 -13.93 6.46 5.27
CA THR A 107 -14.50 5.85 4.06
C THR A 107 -13.35 5.45 3.14
N ALA A 108 -13.47 4.31 2.48
CA ALA A 108 -12.45 3.84 1.55
C ALA A 108 -13.03 3.15 0.33
N ASN A 109 -12.34 3.34 -0.80
CA ASN A 109 -12.57 2.65 -2.04
C ASN A 109 -11.22 2.14 -2.56
N ALA A 110 -10.99 0.84 -2.40
CA ALA A 110 -9.76 0.16 -2.76
C ALA A 110 -10.04 -1.15 -3.51
N GLU A 111 -9.01 -1.76 -4.11
CA GLU A 111 -9.09 -3.07 -4.77
C GLU A 111 -7.85 -3.93 -4.52
N ARG A 112 -7.82 -5.09 -5.19
CA ARG A 112 -6.77 -6.12 -5.09
C ARG A 112 -6.72 -6.84 -3.74
N PHE A 113 -7.85 -6.91 -3.04
CA PHE A 113 -7.98 -7.65 -1.78
C PHE A 113 -8.22 -9.15 -2.04
N ARG A 114 -8.85 -9.49 -3.17
CA ARG A 114 -9.13 -10.87 -3.59
C ARG A 114 -8.24 -11.31 -4.77
N PHE A 115 -8.21 -10.50 -5.82
CA PHE A 115 -7.45 -10.81 -7.03
C PHE A 115 -6.10 -10.10 -7.00
N ARG A 116 -5.04 -10.89 -6.79
CA ARG A 116 -3.67 -10.40 -6.68
C ARG A 116 -3.10 -10.01 -8.06
N PRO A 117 -2.19 -9.03 -8.14
CA PRO A 117 -1.45 -8.76 -9.37
C PRO A 117 -0.67 -10.01 -9.81
N TYR A 118 -1.05 -10.59 -10.94
CA TYR A 118 -0.46 -11.82 -11.46
C TYR A 118 0.96 -11.59 -12.00
N GLY A 119 1.83 -12.58 -11.78
CA GLY A 119 3.15 -12.63 -12.40
C GLY A 119 3.09 -13.13 -13.84
N LEU A 120 4.20 -13.05 -14.56
CA LEU A 120 4.30 -13.45 -15.96
C LEU A 120 5.52 -14.35 -16.20
N ALA A 121 5.42 -15.23 -17.20
CA ALA A 121 6.51 -16.12 -17.62
C ALA A 121 7.11 -16.97 -16.47
N GLY A 122 6.28 -17.43 -15.53
CA GLY A 122 6.73 -18.19 -14.35
C GLY A 122 6.98 -17.35 -13.10
N GLY A 123 6.80 -16.03 -13.17
CA GLY A 123 6.81 -15.16 -11.99
C GLY A 123 5.57 -15.34 -11.12
N GLU A 124 5.75 -15.14 -9.82
CA GLU A 124 4.70 -15.26 -8.81
C GLU A 124 3.83 -13.99 -8.72
N PRO A 125 2.58 -14.10 -8.25
CA PRO A 125 1.75 -12.94 -7.97
C PRO A 125 2.28 -12.10 -6.81
N GLY A 126 2.08 -10.79 -6.88
CA GLY A 126 2.29 -9.89 -5.74
C GLY A 126 1.28 -10.13 -4.61
N SER A 127 1.48 -9.48 -3.46
CA SER A 127 0.55 -9.56 -2.33
C SER A 127 -0.82 -8.96 -2.66
N ALA A 128 -1.84 -9.37 -1.92
CA ALA A 128 -3.12 -8.67 -1.90
C ALA A 128 -3.00 -7.37 -1.10
N GLY A 129 -3.82 -6.38 -1.44
CA GLY A 129 -4.05 -5.24 -0.58
C GLY A 129 -4.87 -5.63 0.66
N ARG A 130 -4.67 -4.91 1.76
CA ARG A 130 -5.41 -5.09 3.01
C ARG A 130 -5.73 -3.74 3.63
N LEU A 131 -6.85 -3.68 4.33
CA LEU A 131 -7.23 -2.55 5.14
C LEU A 131 -7.61 -3.10 6.51
N LEU A 132 -7.04 -2.52 7.55
CA LEU A 132 -7.10 -3.04 8.90
C LEU A 132 -7.48 -1.89 9.85
N LEU A 133 -8.31 -2.19 10.85
CA LEU A 133 -8.53 -1.31 11.99
C LEU A 133 -7.90 -1.95 13.22
N LEU A 134 -7.01 -1.22 13.89
CA LEU A 134 -6.55 -1.52 15.24
C LEU A 134 -7.37 -0.71 16.24
N ARG A 135 -8.05 -1.38 17.17
CA ARG A 135 -8.87 -0.75 18.22
C ARG A 135 -8.71 -1.53 19.52
N GLY A 136 -8.26 -0.86 20.57
CA GLY A 136 -8.08 -1.48 21.89
C GLY A 136 -7.11 -2.67 21.90
N GLY A 137 -6.08 -2.64 21.03
CA GLY A 137 -5.12 -3.72 20.88
C GLY A 137 -5.56 -4.85 19.94
N GLU A 138 -6.82 -4.85 19.47
CA GLU A 138 -7.31 -5.85 18.52
C GLU A 138 -7.23 -5.33 17.08
N MET A 139 -6.63 -6.12 16.20
CA MET A 139 -6.57 -5.83 14.77
C MET A 139 -7.64 -6.62 14.01
N ARG A 140 -8.52 -5.90 13.31
CA ARG A 140 -9.56 -6.51 12.46
C ARG A 140 -9.39 -6.10 11.00
N SER A 141 -9.63 -7.05 10.10
CA SER A 141 -9.68 -6.77 8.65
C SER A 141 -10.97 -6.05 8.28
N LEU A 142 -10.85 -5.06 7.41
CA LEU A 142 -11.96 -4.36 6.76
C LEU A 142 -12.10 -4.82 5.31
N GLY A 143 -13.28 -4.59 4.72
CA GLY A 143 -13.50 -4.81 3.30
C GLY A 143 -12.73 -3.80 2.42
N SER A 144 -12.64 -4.09 1.12
CA SER A 144 -12.00 -3.17 0.15
C SER A 144 -12.83 -1.89 -0.09
N LYS A 145 -14.13 -1.94 0.23
CA LYS A 145 -15.01 -0.77 0.30
C LYS A 145 -15.48 -0.62 1.75
N VAL A 146 -15.29 0.56 2.30
CA VAL A 146 -15.75 0.91 3.65
C VAL A 146 -16.53 2.21 3.53
N ASN A 147 -17.70 2.28 4.16
CA ASN A 147 -18.55 3.46 4.12
C ASN A 147 -18.86 3.92 5.54
N ASN A 148 -18.58 5.19 5.82
CA ASN A 148 -18.94 5.88 7.06
C ASN A 148 -18.56 5.13 8.35
N LEU A 149 -17.37 4.50 8.38
CA LEU A 149 -16.87 3.82 9.55
C LEU A 149 -16.56 4.84 10.65
N ARG A 150 -17.25 4.76 11.78
CA ARG A 150 -16.99 5.60 12.95
C ARG A 150 -15.71 5.17 13.66
N LEU A 151 -14.81 6.12 13.82
CA LEU A 151 -13.56 5.99 14.54
C LEU A 151 -13.56 6.94 15.73
N ARG A 152 -12.78 6.59 16.73
CA ARG A 152 -12.57 7.35 17.96
C ARG A 152 -11.08 7.54 18.21
N GLN A 153 -10.75 8.47 19.09
CA GLN A 153 -9.37 8.72 19.50
C GLN A 153 -8.64 7.40 19.87
N GLY A 154 -7.42 7.26 19.37
CA GLY A 154 -6.54 6.11 19.58
C GLY A 154 -6.76 4.94 18.61
N ASP A 155 -7.82 4.94 17.81
CA ASP A 155 -7.97 3.97 16.72
C ASP A 155 -6.87 4.17 15.66
N VAL A 156 -6.42 3.09 15.01
CA VAL A 156 -5.47 3.17 13.89
C VAL A 156 -6.04 2.48 12.65
N ILE A 157 -6.12 3.21 11.54
CA ILE A 157 -6.37 2.63 10.23
C ILE A 157 -5.03 2.29 9.59
N ARG A 158 -4.84 1.03 9.20
CA ARG A 158 -3.67 0.58 8.44
C ARG A 158 -4.08 0.15 7.05
N LEU A 159 -3.51 0.80 6.05
CA LEU A 159 -3.59 0.39 4.65
C LEU A 159 -2.29 -0.33 4.26
N GLU A 160 -2.44 -1.51 3.68
CA GLU A 160 -1.38 -2.25 2.99
C GLU A 160 -1.75 -2.32 1.52
N THR A 161 -0.97 -1.71 0.64
CA THR A 161 -1.22 -1.77 -0.81
C THR A 161 -0.58 -3.00 -1.42
N SER A 162 -1.14 -3.45 -2.56
CA SER A 162 -0.59 -4.61 -3.26
C SER A 162 0.78 -4.31 -3.89
N GLY A 163 1.69 -5.28 -3.84
CA GLY A 163 2.87 -5.27 -4.70
C GLY A 163 2.53 -5.75 -6.12
N GLY A 164 3.45 -5.58 -7.07
CA GLY A 164 3.26 -6.05 -8.43
C GLY A 164 3.64 -7.52 -8.62
N GLY A 165 3.24 -8.12 -9.75
CA GLY A 165 3.63 -9.48 -10.11
C GLY A 165 5.11 -9.58 -10.52
N GLY A 166 5.73 -10.72 -10.25
CA GLY A 166 7.09 -11.03 -10.69
C GLY A 166 7.15 -11.46 -12.17
N PHE A 167 8.37 -11.54 -12.70
CA PHE A 167 8.64 -11.99 -14.07
C PHE A 167 9.72 -13.06 -14.08
N GLY A 168 9.45 -14.18 -14.75
CA GLY A 168 10.40 -15.30 -14.84
C GLY A 168 10.42 -16.16 -13.57
N PRO A 169 10.93 -17.40 -13.63
CA PRO A 169 11.11 -18.25 -12.45
C PRO A 169 11.98 -17.60 -11.36
N ALA A 170 11.57 -17.74 -10.09
CA ALA A 170 12.22 -17.07 -8.97
C ALA A 170 13.66 -17.57 -8.71
N GLU A 171 13.96 -18.82 -9.03
CA GLU A 171 15.27 -19.45 -8.93
C GLU A 171 16.34 -18.76 -9.79
N GLU A 172 15.94 -18.15 -10.91
CA GLU A 172 16.85 -17.47 -11.84
C GLU A 172 17.24 -16.05 -11.37
N ARG A 173 16.68 -15.57 -10.26
CA ARG A 173 17.10 -14.29 -9.67
C ARG A 173 18.55 -14.38 -9.21
N VAL A 174 19.40 -13.54 -9.80
CA VAL A 174 20.84 -13.50 -9.55
C VAL A 174 21.18 -13.18 -8.09
N ALA A 175 22.31 -13.71 -7.61
CA ALA A 175 22.69 -13.64 -6.20
C ALA A 175 22.85 -12.19 -5.71
N GLU A 176 23.39 -11.32 -6.55
CA GLU A 176 23.60 -9.89 -6.30
C GLU A 176 22.27 -9.17 -6.07
N ALA A 177 21.26 -9.47 -6.88
CA ALA A 177 19.92 -8.89 -6.74
C ALA A 177 19.24 -9.36 -5.45
N ARG A 178 19.41 -10.63 -5.06
CA ARG A 178 18.91 -11.16 -3.77
C ARG A 178 19.60 -10.50 -2.59
N ALA A 179 20.92 -10.31 -2.67
CA ALA A 179 21.69 -9.63 -1.63
C ALA A 179 21.24 -8.17 -1.46
N ARG A 180 21.00 -7.47 -2.59
CA ARG A 180 20.44 -6.12 -2.59
C ARG A 180 19.06 -6.08 -1.94
N ASP A 181 18.15 -6.99 -2.30
CA ASP A 181 16.81 -7.03 -1.72
C ASP A 181 16.87 -7.21 -0.20
N ARG A 182 17.75 -8.07 0.31
CA ARG A 182 17.95 -8.23 1.77
C ARG A 182 18.53 -6.98 2.41
N ALA A 183 19.56 -6.39 1.81
CA ALA A 183 20.21 -5.19 2.34
C ALA A 183 19.26 -3.99 2.41
N LEU A 184 18.32 -3.89 1.47
CA LEU A 184 17.29 -2.85 1.44
C LEU A 184 16.00 -3.21 2.18
N GLY A 185 15.92 -4.40 2.80
CA GLY A 185 14.73 -4.86 3.51
C GLY A 185 13.51 -5.08 2.61
N TYR A 186 13.71 -5.38 1.32
CA TYR A 186 12.61 -5.60 0.37
C TYR A 186 11.94 -6.95 0.52
N VAL A 187 12.65 -7.91 1.12
CA VAL A 187 12.16 -9.22 1.48
C VAL A 187 12.23 -9.38 3.01
N PRO A 188 11.34 -10.16 3.63
CA PRO A 188 11.48 -10.52 5.03
C PRO A 188 12.84 -11.21 5.28
N GLY A 189 13.39 -10.99 6.48
CA GLY A 189 14.63 -11.64 6.94
C GLY A 189 14.45 -13.11 7.26
#